data_AF-A0A8S3TG64-F1
#
_entry.id   AF-A0A8S3TG64-F1
#
_cell.length_a   1.000
_cell.length_b   1.000
_cell.length_c   1.000
_cell.angle_alpha   90.00
_cell.angle_beta   90.00
_cell.angle_gamma   90.00
#
_symmetry.space_group_name_H-M   'P 1'
#
loop_
_entity.id
_entity.type
_entity.pdbx_description
1 polymer ?
#
loop_
_entity_poly.entity_id
_entity_poly.type
_entity_poly.pdbx_seq_one_letter_code
_entity_poly.pdbx_strand_id
1 'polypeptide(L)'
;MAQELVCLLSFTFALGLQVSLGEHAKKRLLLNDPAIFNSRLAKLESTIQSMDKVIESMNNTFNAKLKSMESSYQANLQTKVRDHERHIQNLTSSLSTLRIGIANQQNTMTQMSQSFQERGATYVRWGKTGCSGTGTKLVYSGYSSGQKFFYGNDYYRGGPSNMLCLPEHPELSNTTAGTNSYIYGSEYDDARFGSGAQNQDVPCALCLSNTSTTVMIPGRKSCFSGWRIEYSGFLASGAYHHAASSFVCIDKQPEFIPGGRSDNNDKTLFITGYKCGSLPCPPYTDDLQVYCVVCSK
;
A
#
# COMPACT_ATOMS: atom_id res chain seq x y z
N MET A 1 25.34 -56.51 -117.60
CA MET A 1 24.04 -56.21 -118.24
C MET A 1 23.01 -56.99 -117.43
N ALA A 2 22.16 -56.37 -116.61
CA ALA A 2 21.02 -55.55 -117.04
C ALA A 2 20.25 -56.25 -118.18
N GLN A 3 18.97 -56.52 -117.96
CA GLN A 3 18.07 -57.17 -118.93
C GLN A 3 18.34 -58.65 -119.24
N GLU A 4 18.25 -59.48 -118.19
CA GLU A 4 17.49 -60.74 -118.27
C GLU A 4 16.47 -60.81 -117.09
N LEU A 5 15.71 -59.72 -116.91
CA LEU A 5 14.27 -59.82 -116.62
C LEU A 5 13.69 -60.54 -117.86
N VAL A 6 13.10 -61.72 -117.82
CA VAL A 6 11.69 -61.94 -117.42
C VAL A 6 11.42 -63.42 -117.09
N CYS A 7 12.37 -64.36 -117.26
CA CYS A 7 12.07 -65.80 -117.16
C CYS A 7 12.28 -66.48 -115.79
N LEU A 8 12.98 -65.85 -114.83
CA LEU A 8 13.21 -66.45 -113.50
C LEU A 8 12.30 -65.89 -112.38
N LEU A 9 11.48 -64.88 -112.71
CA LEU A 9 10.56 -64.22 -111.78
C LEU A 9 9.15 -64.85 -111.74
N SER A 10 8.84 -65.82 -112.61
CA SER A 10 7.57 -66.54 -112.62
C SER A 10 7.62 -67.92 -111.93
N PHE A 11 8.80 -68.46 -111.63
CA PHE A 11 8.95 -69.78 -111.00
C PHE A 11 9.29 -69.76 -109.51
N THR A 12 9.77 -68.63 -108.97
CA THR A 12 10.05 -68.48 -107.54
C THR A 12 8.87 -67.92 -106.74
N PHE A 13 7.85 -67.36 -107.42
CA PHE A 13 6.58 -66.99 -106.79
C PHE A 13 5.72 -68.22 -106.41
N ALA A 14 6.06 -69.41 -106.92
CA ALA A 14 5.35 -70.66 -106.64
C ALA A 14 5.89 -71.44 -105.41
N LEU A 15 6.99 -71.02 -104.79
CA LEU A 15 7.54 -71.68 -103.57
C LEU A 15 7.61 -70.76 -102.33
N GLY A 16 7.33 -69.47 -102.48
CA GLY A 16 7.21 -68.54 -101.34
C GLY A 16 5.81 -68.47 -100.71
N LEU A 17 4.77 -69.01 -101.36
CA LEU A 17 3.38 -68.88 -100.90
C LEU A 17 2.87 -70.05 -100.03
N GLN A 18 3.70 -71.02 -99.70
CA GLN A 18 3.30 -72.21 -98.91
C GLN A 18 3.91 -72.30 -97.52
N VAL A 19 4.71 -71.32 -97.08
CA VAL A 19 5.33 -71.34 -95.74
C VAL A 19 5.20 -69.96 -95.07
N SER A 20 3.98 -69.49 -94.83
CA SER A 20 3.70 -68.46 -93.79
C SER A 20 2.21 -68.24 -93.46
N LEU A 21 1.27 -68.96 -94.09
CA LEU A 21 -0.17 -68.84 -93.78
C LEU A 21 -0.64 -69.75 -92.62
N GLY A 22 0.27 -70.47 -91.95
CA GLY A 22 -0.05 -71.43 -90.89
C GLY A 22 -0.09 -70.88 -89.45
N GLU A 23 0.46 -69.70 -89.18
CA GLU A 23 0.68 -69.26 -87.80
C GLU A 23 -0.19 -68.08 -87.35
N HIS A 24 -0.69 -67.27 -88.28
CA HIS A 24 -1.59 -66.16 -87.93
C HIS A 24 -3.06 -66.59 -87.74
N ALA A 25 -3.51 -67.66 -88.40
CA ALA A 25 -4.87 -68.17 -88.24
C ALA A 25 -5.07 -68.93 -86.91
N LYS A 26 -4.04 -69.64 -86.41
CA LYS A 26 -4.12 -70.38 -85.13
C LYS A 26 -4.19 -69.46 -83.90
N LYS A 27 -3.58 -68.27 -83.95
CA LYS A 27 -3.73 -67.27 -82.88
C LYS A 27 -5.12 -66.62 -82.86
N ARG A 28 -5.81 -66.53 -84.00
CA ARG A 28 -7.23 -66.10 -84.04
C ARG A 28 -8.21 -67.22 -83.70
N LEU A 29 -7.87 -68.50 -83.92
CA LEU A 29 -8.76 -69.63 -83.61
C LEU A 29 -8.91 -69.91 -82.10
N LEU A 30 -7.91 -69.55 -81.27
CA LEU A 30 -7.95 -69.77 -79.83
C LEU A 30 -8.74 -68.72 -79.04
N LEU A 31 -9.15 -67.61 -79.67
CA LEU A 31 -10.08 -66.65 -79.06
C LEU A 31 -11.56 -66.94 -79.36
N ASN A 32 -11.84 -67.87 -80.28
CA ASN A 32 -13.21 -68.24 -80.68
C ASN A 32 -13.64 -69.62 -80.16
N ASP A 33 -12.84 -70.28 -79.31
CA ASP A 33 -13.29 -71.46 -78.56
C ASP A 33 -14.12 -70.99 -77.35
N PRO A 34 -15.47 -71.18 -77.36
CA PRO A 34 -16.34 -70.68 -76.30
C PRO A 34 -15.96 -71.23 -74.92
N ALA A 35 -15.39 -72.43 -74.84
CA ALA A 35 -15.06 -73.07 -73.57
C ALA A 35 -13.82 -72.40 -72.92
N ILE A 36 -12.82 -72.02 -73.71
CA ILE A 36 -11.59 -71.37 -73.21
C ILE A 36 -11.90 -69.93 -72.77
N PHE A 37 -12.71 -69.21 -73.56
CA PHE A 37 -13.13 -67.85 -73.21
C PHE A 37 -13.97 -67.84 -71.92
N ASN A 38 -14.97 -68.72 -71.81
CA ASN A 38 -15.81 -68.82 -70.61
C ASN A 38 -15.01 -69.25 -69.38
N SER A 39 -14.02 -70.13 -69.52
CA SER A 39 -13.12 -70.52 -68.42
C SER A 39 -12.25 -69.35 -67.94
N ARG A 40 -11.70 -68.54 -68.85
CA ARG A 40 -10.94 -67.33 -68.49
C ARG A 40 -11.83 -66.25 -67.86
N LEU A 41 -13.06 -66.10 -68.37
CA LEU A 41 -14.05 -65.17 -67.82
C LEU A 41 -14.44 -65.57 -66.39
N ALA A 42 -14.75 -66.85 -66.15
CA ALA A 42 -15.06 -67.36 -64.81
C ALA A 42 -13.88 -67.19 -63.83
N LYS A 43 -12.63 -67.40 -64.31
CA LYS A 43 -11.43 -67.15 -63.49
C LYS A 43 -11.28 -65.67 -63.15
N LEU A 44 -11.54 -64.77 -64.10
CA LEU A 44 -11.52 -63.32 -63.89
C LEU A 44 -12.61 -62.89 -62.89
N GLU A 45 -13.84 -63.39 -63.03
CA GLU A 45 -14.94 -63.15 -62.09
C GLU A 45 -14.58 -63.61 -60.67
N SER A 46 -13.99 -64.81 -60.52
CA SER A 46 -13.53 -65.28 -59.21
C SER A 46 -12.42 -64.41 -58.61
N THR A 47 -11.55 -63.85 -59.46
CA THR A 47 -10.48 -62.95 -59.04
C THR A 47 -11.05 -61.62 -58.57
N ILE A 48 -12.04 -61.06 -59.29
CA ILE A 48 -12.77 -59.85 -58.90
C ILE A 48 -13.47 -60.06 -57.56
N GLN A 49 -14.21 -61.16 -57.39
CA GLN A 49 -14.86 -61.50 -56.12
C GLN A 49 -13.87 -61.65 -54.96
N SER A 50 -12.69 -62.23 -55.23
CA SER A 50 -11.62 -62.31 -54.24
C SER A 50 -11.08 -60.93 -53.88
N MET A 51 -10.93 -60.03 -54.86
CA MET A 51 -10.47 -58.66 -54.63
C MET A 51 -11.49 -57.84 -53.85
N ASP A 52 -12.79 -57.97 -54.13
CA ASP A 52 -13.86 -57.29 -53.38
C ASP A 52 -13.84 -57.68 -51.90
N LYS A 53 -13.66 -58.98 -51.60
CA LYS A 53 -13.50 -59.46 -50.21
C LYS A 53 -12.28 -58.84 -49.52
N VAL A 54 -11.17 -58.67 -50.24
CA VAL A 54 -9.97 -58.03 -49.72
C VAL A 54 -10.24 -56.54 -49.45
N ILE A 55 -10.90 -55.83 -50.37
CA ILE A 55 -11.27 -54.42 -50.21
C ILE A 55 -12.18 -54.23 -48.99
N GLU A 56 -13.19 -55.08 -48.83
CA GLU A 56 -14.11 -55.03 -47.70
C GLU A 56 -13.38 -55.27 -46.38
N SER A 57 -12.50 -56.28 -46.32
CA SER A 57 -11.65 -56.56 -45.16
C SER A 57 -10.72 -55.38 -44.83
N MET A 58 -10.11 -54.77 -45.84
CA MET A 58 -9.25 -53.60 -45.67
C MET A 58 -10.04 -52.39 -45.14
N ASN A 59 -11.22 -52.12 -45.72
CA ASN A 59 -12.09 -51.03 -45.28
C ASN A 59 -12.54 -51.22 -43.83
N ASN A 60 -12.93 -52.43 -43.45
CA ASN A 60 -13.30 -52.76 -42.07
C ASN A 60 -12.13 -52.57 -41.10
N THR A 61 -10.93 -53.00 -41.48
CA THR A 61 -9.72 -52.82 -40.66
C THR A 61 -9.35 -51.34 -40.50
N PHE A 62 -9.45 -50.57 -41.59
CA PHE A 62 -9.18 -49.13 -41.58
C PHE A 62 -10.17 -48.39 -40.68
N ASN A 63 -11.47 -48.64 -40.83
CA ASN A 63 -12.52 -48.01 -40.03
C ASN A 63 -12.39 -48.36 -38.54
N ALA A 64 -12.02 -49.60 -38.21
CA ALA A 64 -11.76 -50.00 -36.83
C ALA A 64 -10.57 -49.24 -36.22
N LYS A 65 -9.46 -49.09 -36.97
CA LYS A 65 -8.29 -48.32 -36.53
C LYS A 65 -8.61 -46.83 -36.36
N LEU A 66 -9.37 -46.24 -37.30
CA LEU A 66 -9.79 -44.85 -37.25
C LEU A 66 -10.59 -44.58 -35.95
N LYS A 67 -11.60 -45.41 -35.69
CA LYS A 67 -12.45 -45.29 -34.50
C LYS A 67 -11.67 -45.49 -33.20
N SER A 68 -10.73 -46.44 -33.19
CA SER A 68 -9.85 -46.67 -32.03
C SER A 68 -8.95 -45.46 -31.75
N MET A 69 -8.38 -44.87 -32.81
CA MET A 69 -7.52 -43.69 -32.68
C MET A 69 -8.30 -42.48 -32.20
N GLU A 70 -9.49 -42.25 -32.76
CA GLU A 70 -10.38 -41.17 -32.34
C GLU A 70 -10.80 -41.32 -30.88
N SER A 71 -11.18 -42.53 -30.47
CA SER A 71 -11.54 -42.83 -29.08
C SER A 71 -10.38 -42.59 -28.12
N SER A 72 -9.15 -42.99 -28.49
CA SER A 72 -7.95 -42.75 -27.70
C SER A 72 -7.63 -41.25 -27.59
N TYR A 73 -7.76 -40.50 -28.68
CA TYR A 73 -7.52 -39.05 -28.69
C TYR A 73 -8.56 -38.32 -27.83
N GLN A 74 -9.84 -38.65 -27.96
CA GLN A 74 -10.92 -38.07 -27.18
C GLN A 74 -10.78 -38.36 -25.68
N ALA A 75 -10.44 -39.60 -25.30
CA ALA A 75 -10.23 -39.97 -23.89
C ALA A 75 -9.08 -39.18 -23.24
N ASN A 76 -7.97 -38.99 -23.98
CA ASN A 76 -6.84 -38.19 -23.54
C ASN A 76 -7.22 -36.70 -23.39
N LEU A 77 -7.94 -36.14 -24.36
CA LEU A 77 -8.40 -34.75 -24.31
C LEU A 77 -9.34 -34.51 -23.13
N GLN A 78 -10.32 -35.40 -22.92
CA GLN A 78 -11.27 -35.31 -21.81
C GLN A 78 -10.57 -35.39 -20.45
N THR A 79 -9.53 -36.21 -20.33
CA THR A 79 -8.77 -36.31 -19.07
C THR A 79 -7.99 -35.03 -18.79
N LYS A 80 -7.35 -34.45 -19.81
CA LYS A 80 -6.69 -33.13 -19.68
C LYS A 80 -7.69 -32.04 -19.31
N VAL A 81 -8.85 -31.99 -19.95
CA VAL A 81 -9.89 -30.98 -19.64
C VAL A 81 -10.33 -31.12 -18.17
N ARG A 82 -10.63 -32.34 -17.71
CA ARG A 82 -11.00 -32.60 -16.31
C ARG A 82 -9.93 -32.19 -15.30
N ASP A 83 -8.65 -32.38 -15.63
CA ASP A 83 -7.55 -31.94 -14.76
C ASP A 83 -7.43 -30.40 -14.71
N HIS A 84 -7.60 -29.73 -15.85
CA HIS A 84 -7.61 -28.26 -15.88
C HIS A 84 -8.80 -27.68 -15.13
N GLU A 85 -9.99 -28.27 -15.26
CA GLU A 85 -11.18 -27.88 -14.50
C GLU A 85 -10.94 -28.00 -12.99
N ARG A 86 -10.30 -29.08 -12.52
CA ARG A 86 -9.90 -29.24 -11.12
C ARG A 86 -8.93 -28.16 -10.66
N HIS A 87 -7.93 -27.82 -11.48
CA HIS A 87 -7.02 -26.71 -11.16
C HIS A 87 -7.73 -25.36 -11.09
N ILE A 88 -8.66 -25.08 -12.00
CA ILE A 88 -9.46 -23.83 -11.99
C ILE A 88 -10.31 -23.75 -10.72
N GLN A 89 -10.94 -24.85 -10.30
CA GLN A 89 -11.71 -24.90 -9.05
C GLN A 89 -10.83 -24.61 -7.84
N ASN A 90 -9.66 -25.25 -7.74
CA ASN A 90 -8.71 -25.02 -6.64
C ASN A 90 -8.22 -23.56 -6.58
N LEU A 91 -7.91 -22.98 -7.75
CA LEU A 91 -7.53 -21.57 -7.85
C LEU A 91 -8.67 -20.64 -7.41
N THR A 92 -9.91 -20.95 -7.81
CA THR A 92 -11.09 -20.18 -7.43
C THR A 92 -11.32 -20.19 -5.92
N SER A 93 -11.17 -21.34 -5.27
CA SER A 93 -11.25 -21.47 -3.80
C SER A 93 -10.13 -20.72 -3.08
N SER A 94 -8.93 -20.69 -3.65
CA SER A 94 -7.82 -19.92 -3.09
C SER A 94 -8.08 -18.42 -3.20
N LEU A 95 -8.60 -17.96 -4.33
CA LEU A 95 -8.97 -16.56 -4.56
C LEU A 95 -10.10 -16.09 -3.62
N SER A 96 -11.11 -16.92 -3.37
CA SER A 96 -12.19 -16.57 -2.43
C SER A 96 -11.66 -16.41 -1.01
N THR A 97 -10.75 -17.29 -0.57
CA THR A 97 -10.10 -17.22 0.74
C THR A 97 -9.28 -15.95 0.89
N LEU A 98 -8.46 -15.62 -0.13
CA LEU A 98 -7.68 -14.39 -0.15
C LEU A 98 -8.57 -13.13 -0.11
N ARG A 99 -9.67 -13.13 -0.87
CA ARG A 99 -10.63 -12.01 -0.88
C ARG A 99 -11.25 -11.78 0.50
N ILE A 100 -11.63 -12.84 1.20
CA ILE A 100 -12.16 -12.76 2.57
C ILE A 100 -11.08 -12.20 3.52
N GLY A 101 -9.84 -12.69 3.40
CA GLY A 101 -8.70 -12.18 4.18
C GLY A 101 -8.47 -10.68 4.00
N ILE A 102 -8.48 -10.20 2.76
CA ILE A 102 -8.32 -8.77 2.43
C ILE A 102 -9.46 -7.94 3.01
N ALA A 103 -10.71 -8.40 2.87
CA ALA A 103 -11.87 -7.70 3.42
C ALA A 103 -11.80 -7.57 4.95
N ASN A 104 -11.37 -8.63 5.64
CA ASN A 104 -11.17 -8.60 7.09
C ASN A 104 -10.09 -7.60 7.48
N GLN A 105 -8.94 -7.59 6.78
CA GLN A 105 -7.87 -6.62 7.04
C GLN A 105 -8.32 -5.17 6.80
N GLN A 106 -9.10 -4.91 5.75
CA GLN A 106 -9.67 -3.58 5.47
C GLN A 106 -10.63 -3.11 6.57
N ASN A 107 -11.46 -4.02 7.10
CA ASN A 107 -12.35 -3.71 8.21
C ASN A 107 -11.56 -3.38 9.49
N THR A 108 -10.50 -4.14 9.80
CA THR A 108 -9.63 -3.84 10.95
C THR A 108 -8.92 -2.50 10.78
N MET A 109 -8.43 -2.17 9.59
CA MET A 109 -7.81 -0.87 9.32
C MET A 109 -8.80 0.29 9.48
N THR A 110 -10.03 0.13 9.00
CA THR A 110 -11.09 1.14 9.14
C THR A 110 -11.46 1.34 10.62
N GLN A 111 -11.63 0.25 11.37
CA GLN A 111 -11.93 0.32 12.81
C GLN A 111 -10.78 0.95 13.61
N MET A 112 -9.53 0.60 13.30
CA MET A 112 -8.36 1.25 13.88
C MET A 112 -8.35 2.75 13.57
N SER A 113 -8.56 3.14 12.31
CA SER A 113 -8.60 4.54 11.90
C SER A 113 -9.66 5.34 12.66
N GLN A 114 -10.86 4.79 12.81
CA GLN A 114 -11.94 5.44 13.56
C GLN A 114 -11.62 5.54 15.06
N SER A 115 -10.98 4.51 15.64
CA SER A 115 -10.58 4.54 17.05
C SER A 115 -9.51 5.58 17.39
N PHE A 116 -8.72 5.99 16.40
CA PHE A 116 -7.69 7.03 16.51
C PHE A 116 -8.21 8.44 16.27
N GLN A 117 -9.38 8.61 15.64
CA GLN A 117 -9.89 9.92 15.23
C GLN A 117 -10.63 10.68 16.35
N GLU A 118 -10.97 10.03 17.47
CA GLU A 118 -11.70 10.65 18.58
C GLU A 118 -10.97 10.65 19.94
N ARG A 119 -9.71 10.21 19.98
CA ARG A 119 -8.94 10.18 21.23
C ARG A 119 -7.71 11.07 21.10
N GLY A 120 -7.79 12.23 21.71
CA GLY A 120 -6.65 13.11 21.86
C GLY A 120 -6.83 14.11 22.99
N ALA A 121 -5.82 14.27 23.82
CA ALA A 121 -5.74 15.32 24.81
C ALA A 121 -4.84 16.44 24.30
N THR A 122 -5.21 17.68 24.59
CA THR A 122 -4.39 18.84 24.23
C THR A 122 -3.42 19.18 25.36
N TYR A 123 -2.32 19.83 25.00
CA TYR A 123 -1.44 20.50 25.94
C TYR A 123 -0.81 21.71 25.25
N VAL A 124 -0.41 22.71 26.04
CA VAL A 124 0.36 23.84 25.52
C VAL A 124 1.84 23.58 25.76
N ARG A 125 2.63 23.74 24.70
CA ARG A 125 4.09 23.78 24.79
C ARG A 125 4.52 25.23 24.87
N TRP A 126 4.89 25.66 26.07
CA TRP A 126 5.28 27.04 26.33
C TRP A 126 6.74 27.26 25.98
N GLY A 127 7.03 28.41 25.38
CA GLY A 127 8.35 28.78 24.88
C GLY A 127 8.73 28.13 23.56
N LYS A 128 7.77 27.61 22.79
CA LYS A 128 8.00 27.02 21.47
C LYS A 128 6.87 27.34 20.51
N THR A 129 7.18 27.41 19.22
CA THR A 129 6.21 27.61 18.14
C THR A 129 5.69 26.31 17.53
N GLY A 130 6.22 25.15 17.92
CA GLY A 130 5.81 23.85 17.40
C GLY A 130 5.77 22.74 18.45
N CYS A 131 5.07 21.64 18.14
CA CYS A 131 5.00 20.46 19.00
C CYS A 131 6.28 19.61 18.92
N SER A 132 6.45 18.71 19.88
CA SER A 132 7.56 17.74 19.93
C SER A 132 7.02 16.32 20.00
N GLY A 133 7.86 15.35 19.59
CA GLY A 133 7.59 13.93 19.73
C GLY A 133 6.77 13.32 18.59
N THR A 134 6.79 11.99 18.51
CA THR A 134 5.98 11.23 17.55
C THR A 134 4.56 11.05 18.10
N GLY A 135 3.55 11.29 17.25
CA GLY A 135 2.14 11.17 17.66
C GLY A 135 1.52 12.43 18.25
N THR A 136 2.15 13.59 18.04
CA THR A 136 1.54 14.90 18.31
C THR A 136 1.32 15.66 17.00
N LYS A 137 0.30 16.52 16.98
CA LYS A 137 0.00 17.43 15.86
C LYS A 137 -0.13 18.85 16.38
N LEU A 138 0.45 19.80 15.65
CA LEU A 138 0.25 21.22 15.90
C LEU A 138 -1.20 21.59 15.58
N VAL A 139 -1.88 22.21 16.53
CA VAL A 139 -3.20 22.83 16.31
C VAL A 139 -2.99 24.26 15.84
N TYR A 140 -2.24 25.06 16.59
CA TYR A 140 -1.77 26.39 16.19
C TYR A 140 -0.52 26.81 16.98
N SER A 141 0.25 27.73 16.41
CA SER A 141 1.30 28.51 17.07
C SER A 141 0.76 29.89 17.47
N GLY A 142 1.42 30.51 18.46
CA GLY A 142 0.85 31.65 19.14
C GLY A 142 1.77 32.42 20.07
N TYR A 143 1.15 33.40 20.72
CA TYR A 143 1.75 34.30 21.69
C TYR A 143 1.29 33.91 23.09
N SER A 144 2.23 33.68 24.02
CA SER A 144 1.88 33.51 25.42
C SER A 144 1.37 34.82 25.99
N SER A 145 0.32 34.75 26.81
CA SER A 145 -0.31 35.94 27.35
C SER A 145 -0.87 35.72 28.74
N GLY A 146 -1.11 36.82 29.45
CA GLY A 146 -1.76 36.79 30.75
C GLY A 146 -1.99 38.19 31.31
N GLN A 147 -2.22 38.24 32.61
CA GLN A 147 -2.33 39.50 33.34
C GLN A 147 -0.96 40.19 33.43
N LYS A 148 -0.93 41.49 33.14
CA LYS A 148 0.25 42.35 33.37
C LYS A 148 0.66 42.30 34.83
N PHE A 149 1.96 42.22 35.08
CA PHE A 149 2.48 42.37 36.42
C PHE A 149 2.39 43.84 36.87
N PHE A 150 2.18 44.07 38.16
CA PHE A 150 2.18 45.41 38.74
C PHE A 150 3.14 45.46 39.94
N TYR A 151 3.94 46.52 40.04
CA TYR A 151 4.80 46.79 41.20
C TYR A 151 4.04 47.62 42.24
N GLY A 152 4.22 47.30 43.53
CA GLY A 152 3.82 48.17 44.64
C GLY A 152 2.33 48.14 45.04
N ASN A 153 1.83 49.31 45.42
CA ASN A 153 0.49 49.60 45.96
C ASN A 153 -0.57 49.82 44.87
N ASP A 154 -0.24 49.45 43.63
CA ASP A 154 -1.19 49.43 42.52
C ASP A 154 -2.36 48.49 42.85
N TYR A 155 -3.56 49.05 42.78
CA TYR A 155 -4.83 48.50 43.27
C TYR A 155 -5.36 47.32 42.42
N TYR A 156 -4.58 46.81 41.47
CA TYR A 156 -5.01 45.88 40.41
C TYR A 156 -4.60 44.43 40.66
N ARG A 157 -4.76 43.94 41.90
CA ARG A 157 -4.41 42.56 42.29
C ARG A 157 -5.51 41.52 42.02
N GLY A 158 -6.63 41.92 41.42
CA GLY A 158 -7.84 41.09 41.25
C GLY A 158 -7.99 40.39 39.88
N GLY A 159 -6.96 40.41 39.04
CA GLY A 159 -7.02 39.83 37.68
C GLY A 159 -6.83 38.31 37.63
N PRO A 160 -7.08 37.69 36.46
CA PRO A 160 -6.86 36.26 36.24
C PRO A 160 -5.39 35.87 36.38
N SER A 161 -5.12 34.73 37.04
CA SER A 161 -3.77 34.20 37.23
C SER A 161 -3.32 33.24 36.13
N ASN A 162 -4.23 32.79 35.26
CA ASN A 162 -3.94 31.84 34.20
C ASN A 162 -3.15 32.47 33.05
N MET A 163 -2.36 31.63 32.39
CA MET A 163 -1.66 31.97 31.16
C MET A 163 -2.42 31.37 29.97
N LEU A 164 -2.50 32.12 28.87
CA LEU A 164 -3.22 31.74 27.66
C LEU A 164 -2.26 31.72 26.48
N CYS A 165 -2.50 30.79 25.56
CA CYS A 165 -1.83 30.76 24.27
C CYS A 165 -2.76 31.37 23.24
N LEU A 166 -2.45 32.57 22.74
CA LEU A 166 -3.27 33.26 21.75
C LEU A 166 -2.80 32.87 20.35
N PRO A 167 -3.71 32.55 19.41
CA PRO A 167 -3.31 32.22 18.04
C PRO A 167 -2.66 33.43 17.36
N GLU A 168 -1.73 33.17 16.43
CA GLU A 168 -1.07 34.23 15.64
C GLU A 168 -2.06 35.08 14.82
N HIS A 169 -3.18 34.49 14.41
CA HIS A 169 -4.22 35.12 13.62
C HIS A 169 -5.57 35.02 14.34
N PRO A 170 -5.87 35.92 15.29
CA PRO A 170 -7.13 35.90 16.02
C PRO A 170 -8.29 36.42 15.17
N GLU A 171 -9.50 35.95 15.48
CA GLU A 171 -10.74 36.59 15.03
C GLU A 171 -11.05 37.77 15.96
N LEU A 172 -11.33 38.94 15.39
CA LEU A 172 -11.52 40.18 16.15
C LEU A 172 -13.00 40.57 16.22
N SER A 173 -13.44 41.05 17.37
CA SER A 173 -14.76 41.68 17.54
C SER A 173 -14.77 43.09 16.93
N ASN A 174 -15.93 43.52 16.43
CA ASN A 174 -16.16 44.89 15.95
C ASN A 174 -16.47 45.89 17.08
N THR A 175 -16.53 45.43 18.33
CA THR A 175 -16.83 46.25 19.52
C THR A 175 -15.63 46.31 20.47
N THR A 176 -15.52 47.41 21.22
CA THR A 176 -14.46 47.58 22.23
C THR A 176 -14.86 46.93 23.55
N ALA A 177 -13.88 46.37 24.28
CA ALA A 177 -14.09 45.68 25.55
C ALA A 177 -14.29 46.62 26.77
N GLY A 178 -14.15 47.94 26.58
CA GLY A 178 -14.08 48.91 27.69
C GLY A 178 -12.75 48.82 28.46
N THR A 179 -12.70 49.35 29.69
CA THR A 179 -11.46 49.51 30.47
C THR A 179 -11.34 48.58 31.69
N ASN A 180 -12.07 47.46 31.70
CA ASN A 180 -12.22 46.65 32.92
C ASN A 180 -11.25 45.45 33.00
N SER A 181 -10.81 44.91 31.86
CA SER A 181 -9.94 43.73 31.82
C SER A 181 -9.11 43.74 30.54
N TYR A 182 -7.83 43.38 30.66
CA TYR A 182 -6.88 43.36 29.55
C TYR A 182 -6.09 42.05 29.55
N ILE A 183 -5.64 41.66 28.36
CA ILE A 183 -4.74 40.54 28.16
C ILE A 183 -3.44 41.10 27.57
N TYR A 184 -2.31 40.69 28.13
CA TYR A 184 -1.00 41.21 27.77
C TYR A 184 -0.08 40.09 27.29
N GLY A 185 0.88 40.42 26.43
CA GLY A 185 1.93 39.48 26.01
C GLY A 185 2.80 39.05 27.19
N SER A 186 3.43 37.88 27.08
CA SER A 186 4.35 37.39 28.11
C SER A 186 5.81 37.56 27.70
N GLU A 187 6.65 37.87 28.67
CA GLU A 187 8.08 38.15 28.50
C GLU A 187 8.90 37.24 29.42
N TYR A 188 10.04 36.76 28.93
CA TYR A 188 11.07 36.16 29.75
C TYR A 188 11.83 37.27 30.49
N ASP A 189 11.63 37.39 31.79
CA ASP A 189 12.31 38.37 32.63
C ASP A 189 13.41 37.70 33.46
N ASP A 190 14.11 36.76 32.83
CA ASP A 190 15.11 35.93 33.48
C ASP A 190 16.12 35.39 32.47
N ALA A 191 17.36 35.87 32.54
CA ALA A 191 18.45 35.42 31.68
C ALA A 191 18.76 33.91 31.77
N ARG A 192 18.25 33.21 32.79
CA ARG A 192 18.44 31.76 32.96
C ARG A 192 17.66 30.93 31.93
N PHE A 193 16.69 31.51 31.21
CA PHE A 193 16.02 30.85 30.09
C PHE A 193 16.92 30.66 28.86
N GLY A 194 18.07 31.34 28.80
CA GLY A 194 19.05 31.20 27.72
C GLY A 194 19.73 32.51 27.37
N SER A 195 20.79 32.44 26.56
CA SER A 195 21.51 33.63 26.11
C SER A 195 20.58 34.59 25.37
N GLY A 196 20.45 35.82 25.88
CA GLY A 196 19.61 36.86 25.29
C GLY A 196 18.11 36.68 25.53
N ALA A 197 17.70 35.78 26.44
CA ALA A 197 16.29 35.56 26.76
C ALA A 197 15.64 36.76 27.48
N GLN A 198 16.42 37.56 28.22
CA GLN A 198 15.93 38.72 28.93
C GLN A 198 15.12 39.65 28.00
N ASN A 199 13.91 39.99 28.44
CA ASN A 199 12.93 40.84 27.76
C ASN A 199 12.50 40.31 26.38
N GLN A 200 12.67 39.00 26.12
CA GLN A 200 12.11 38.38 24.91
C GLN A 200 10.68 37.95 25.15
N ASP A 201 9.82 38.17 24.17
CA ASP A 201 8.45 37.64 24.18
C ASP A 201 8.45 36.11 24.10
N VAL A 202 7.45 35.51 24.75
CA VAL A 202 7.34 34.05 24.95
C VAL A 202 6.36 33.44 23.94
N PRO A 203 6.83 32.64 22.96
CA PRO A 203 5.94 31.94 22.04
C PRO A 203 5.24 30.76 22.73
N CYS A 204 4.17 30.27 22.13
CA CYS A 204 3.48 29.05 22.56
C CYS A 204 2.94 28.25 21.38
N ALA A 205 2.69 26.97 21.62
CA ALA A 205 2.07 26.08 20.65
C ALA A 205 1.00 25.22 21.34
N LEU A 206 -0.22 25.21 20.81
CA LEU A 206 -1.24 24.26 21.22
C LEU A 206 -1.07 22.96 20.44
N CYS A 207 -0.87 21.87 21.18
CA CYS A 207 -0.56 20.55 20.63
C CYS A 207 -1.68 19.57 20.93
N LEU A 208 -2.05 18.76 19.94
CA LEU A 208 -2.94 17.62 20.09
C LEU A 208 -2.10 16.34 20.18
N SER A 209 -2.17 15.66 21.33
CA SER A 209 -1.60 14.32 21.50
C SER A 209 -2.57 13.27 20.95
N ASN A 210 -2.06 12.18 20.37
CA ASN A 210 -2.85 10.99 20.02
C ASN A 210 -3.21 10.09 21.23
N THR A 211 -2.90 10.54 22.45
CA THR A 211 -3.21 9.87 23.72
C THR A 211 -4.42 10.52 24.39
N SER A 212 -5.01 9.83 25.37
CA SER A 212 -6.26 10.27 25.99
C SER A 212 -6.10 11.32 27.08
N THR A 213 -4.92 11.46 27.67
CA THR A 213 -4.67 12.37 28.78
C THR A 213 -3.29 13.01 28.67
N THR A 214 -3.19 14.24 29.15
CA THR A 214 -1.93 15.00 29.30
C THR A 214 -1.83 15.54 30.74
N VAL A 215 -0.61 15.67 31.25
CA VAL A 215 -0.37 16.22 32.59
C VAL A 215 1.00 16.89 32.67
N MET A 216 1.08 18.04 33.33
CA MET A 216 2.36 18.65 33.72
C MET A 216 2.77 18.16 35.10
N ILE A 217 3.97 17.63 35.23
CA ILE A 217 4.56 17.15 36.48
C ILE A 217 5.73 18.06 36.87
N PRO A 218 5.63 18.86 37.94
CA PRO A 218 6.74 19.67 38.42
C PRO A 218 7.74 18.79 39.20
N GLY A 219 8.99 19.25 39.27
CA GLY A 219 10.12 18.59 39.93
C GLY A 219 10.74 17.42 39.18
N ARG A 220 10.34 17.16 37.92
CA ARG A 220 10.86 16.03 37.12
C ARG A 220 11.24 16.46 35.71
N LYS A 221 12.26 15.79 35.16
CA LYS A 221 12.64 15.86 33.73
C LYS A 221 12.04 14.73 32.89
N SER A 222 11.50 13.70 33.55
CA SER A 222 11.01 12.49 32.91
C SER A 222 9.67 12.06 33.50
N CYS A 223 8.82 11.51 32.65
CA CYS A 223 7.55 10.95 33.06
C CYS A 223 7.72 9.69 33.92
N PHE A 224 6.66 9.31 34.63
CA PHE A 224 6.60 8.02 35.32
C PHE A 224 6.50 6.86 34.33
N SER A 225 6.75 5.64 34.80
CA SER A 225 6.67 4.44 33.95
C SER A 225 5.31 4.33 33.26
N GLY A 226 5.32 4.01 31.97
CA GLY A 226 4.12 3.89 31.14
C GLY A 226 3.50 5.21 30.68
N TRP A 227 4.16 6.35 30.89
CA TRP A 227 3.78 7.65 30.33
C TRP A 227 4.79 8.10 29.28
N ARG A 228 4.32 8.77 28.22
CA ARG A 228 5.18 9.35 27.18
C ARG A 228 5.57 10.78 27.57
N ILE A 229 6.83 11.16 27.35
CA ILE A 229 7.28 12.55 27.46
C ILE A 229 6.85 13.31 26.20
N GLU A 230 6.11 14.40 26.38
CA GLU A 230 5.82 15.36 25.31
C GLU A 230 6.92 16.41 25.21
N TYR A 231 7.27 17.05 26.34
CA TYR A 231 8.47 17.90 26.46
C TYR A 231 8.88 18.04 27.93
N SER A 232 10.09 18.57 28.15
CA SER A 232 10.59 18.87 29.48
C SER A 232 11.33 20.21 29.49
N GLY A 233 11.44 20.81 30.68
CA GLY A 233 12.15 22.05 30.87
C GLY A 233 12.08 22.52 32.31
N PHE A 234 11.82 23.80 32.51
CA PHE A 234 11.85 24.43 33.83
C PHE A 234 10.50 25.04 34.17
N LEU A 235 10.10 24.88 35.42
CA LEU A 235 8.89 25.50 35.94
C LEU A 235 9.14 27.01 36.05
N ALA A 236 8.17 27.80 35.59
CA ALA A 236 8.21 29.24 35.62
C ALA A 236 6.88 29.80 36.15
N SER A 237 6.96 31.00 36.72
CA SER A 237 5.81 31.77 37.18
C SER A 237 6.16 33.27 37.19
N GLY A 238 5.18 34.11 37.50
CA GLY A 238 5.48 35.49 37.91
C GLY A 238 6.33 35.55 39.19
N ALA A 239 6.92 36.72 39.45
CA ALA A 239 7.73 36.94 40.64
C ALA A 239 6.93 36.80 41.95
N TYR A 240 7.57 36.34 43.01
CA TYR A 240 6.93 36.04 44.30
C TYR A 240 6.35 37.27 45.02
N HIS A 241 6.77 38.48 44.64
CA HIS A 241 6.29 39.74 45.20
C HIS A 241 5.24 40.42 44.31
N HIS A 242 4.82 39.77 43.22
CA HIS A 242 3.74 40.22 42.34
C HIS A 242 2.41 39.55 42.71
N ALA A 243 1.33 39.94 42.03
CA ALA A 243 0.05 39.23 42.12
C ALA A 243 0.22 37.75 41.71
N ALA A 244 -0.67 36.88 42.22
CA ALA A 244 -0.58 35.45 42.00
C ALA A 244 -0.57 35.09 40.49
N SER A 245 0.33 34.18 40.12
CA SER A 245 0.46 33.65 38.76
C SER A 245 0.35 32.13 38.77
N SER A 246 -0.15 31.57 37.68
CA SER A 246 -0.05 30.14 37.42
C SER A 246 1.40 29.72 37.21
N PHE A 247 1.72 28.50 37.61
CA PHE A 247 2.96 27.82 37.24
C PHE A 247 2.82 27.18 35.86
N VAL A 248 3.82 27.37 35.01
CA VAL A 248 3.87 26.82 33.65
C VAL A 248 5.19 26.12 33.42
N CYS A 249 5.19 25.09 32.57
CA CYS A 249 6.41 24.41 32.17
C CYS A 249 6.94 25.05 30.89
N ILE A 250 8.06 25.76 30.97
CA ILE A 250 8.74 26.33 29.80
C ILE A 250 9.68 25.28 29.25
N ASP A 251 9.67 25.10 27.92
CA ASP A 251 10.57 24.17 27.24
C ASP A 251 12.04 24.46 27.59
N LYS A 252 12.86 23.41 27.74
CA LYS A 252 14.27 23.53 28.10
C LYS A 252 15.07 24.43 27.13
N GLN A 253 14.66 24.48 25.86
CA GLN A 253 15.31 25.29 24.83
C GLN A 253 14.28 26.27 24.26
N PRO A 254 13.91 27.33 25.00
CA PRO A 254 12.88 28.23 24.57
C PRO A 254 13.28 28.99 23.29
N GLU A 255 12.29 29.28 22.47
CA GLU A 255 12.34 30.19 21.35
C GLU A 255 11.91 31.60 21.78
N PHE A 256 12.26 32.58 20.96
CA PHE A 256 11.91 33.99 21.12
C PHE A 256 11.16 34.49 19.90
N ILE A 257 10.30 35.47 20.08
CA ILE A 257 9.55 36.06 18.99
C ILE A 257 10.41 37.14 18.29
N PRO A 258 10.58 37.09 16.96
CA PRO A 258 11.30 38.12 16.23
C PRO A 258 10.73 39.52 16.48
N GLY A 259 11.56 40.45 16.94
CA GLY A 259 11.14 41.82 17.25
C GLY A 259 10.52 42.02 18.64
N GLY A 260 10.26 40.94 19.39
CA GLY A 260 9.70 40.98 20.74
C GLY A 260 10.74 41.21 21.83
N ARG A 261 11.63 42.20 21.67
CA ARG A 261 12.75 42.50 22.59
C ARG A 261 12.53 43.68 23.52
N SER A 262 11.36 44.30 23.40
CA SER A 262 11.03 45.50 24.16
C SER A 262 10.78 45.11 25.61
N ASP A 263 11.22 45.95 26.53
CA ASP A 263 10.94 45.79 27.96
C ASP A 263 9.56 46.38 28.28
N ASN A 264 8.48 45.72 27.82
CA ASN A 264 7.12 46.23 28.01
C ASN A 264 6.60 45.98 29.42
N ASN A 265 7.26 45.08 30.14
CA ASN A 265 6.98 44.74 31.53
C ASN A 265 5.52 44.31 31.68
N ASP A 266 5.11 43.37 30.83
CA ASP A 266 3.74 42.90 30.71
C ASP A 266 3.51 41.65 31.58
N LYS A 267 3.28 40.46 31.01
CA LYS A 267 3.23 39.21 31.79
C LYS A 267 4.63 38.62 31.91
N THR A 268 5.34 38.90 33.00
CA THR A 268 6.72 38.39 33.15
C THR A 268 6.81 36.99 33.74
N LEU A 269 7.77 36.22 33.25
CA LEU A 269 8.08 34.87 33.70
C LEU A 269 9.51 34.80 34.25
N PHE A 270 9.63 34.13 35.40
CA PHE A 270 10.87 33.84 36.10
C PHE A 270 10.97 32.34 36.36
N ILE A 271 12.18 31.79 36.34
CA ILE A 271 12.39 30.40 36.75
C ILE A 271 12.06 30.25 38.23
N THR A 272 11.20 29.28 38.54
CA THR A 272 10.81 28.92 39.90
C THR A 272 11.94 28.16 40.59
N GLY A 273 12.28 28.57 41.81
CA GLY A 273 13.15 27.84 42.73
C GLY A 273 12.34 27.16 43.85
N TYR A 274 12.88 26.09 44.43
CA TYR A 274 12.33 25.53 45.66
C TYR A 274 12.53 26.48 46.83
N LYS A 275 11.60 26.48 47.78
CA LYS A 275 11.81 27.08 49.10
C LYS A 275 11.55 26.08 50.22
N CYS A 276 12.56 25.82 51.03
CA CYS A 276 12.48 24.93 52.18
C CYS A 276 11.60 25.53 53.28
N GLY A 277 11.00 24.67 54.09
CA GLY A 277 10.06 25.03 55.14
C GLY A 277 9.06 23.89 55.31
N SER A 278 7.80 24.13 54.94
CA SER A 278 6.81 23.04 54.79
C SER A 278 7.17 22.08 53.65
N LEU A 279 8.02 22.51 52.70
CA LEU A 279 8.66 21.64 51.72
C LEU A 279 9.86 20.93 52.40
N PRO A 280 9.88 19.59 52.47
CA PRO A 280 10.97 18.85 53.12
C PRO A 280 12.32 19.03 52.42
N CYS A 281 13.36 19.38 53.17
CA CYS A 281 14.72 19.48 52.64
C CYS A 281 15.66 18.69 53.55
N PRO A 282 16.07 17.45 53.19
CA PRO A 282 15.89 16.71 51.91
C PRO A 282 14.48 16.10 51.68
N PRO A 283 14.12 15.65 50.44
CA PRO A 283 14.97 15.49 49.25
C PRO A 283 15.07 16.74 48.36
N TYR A 284 14.29 17.78 48.63
CA TYR A 284 14.43 19.06 47.93
C TYR A 284 15.65 19.82 48.45
N THR A 285 16.14 20.79 47.67
CA THR A 285 17.26 21.65 48.03
C THR A 285 16.85 23.09 47.80
N ASP A 286 17.04 23.92 48.82
CA ASP A 286 16.63 25.33 48.79
C ASP A 286 17.22 26.04 47.58
N ASP A 287 16.43 26.94 46.99
CA ASP A 287 16.77 27.82 45.88
C ASP A 287 17.18 27.13 44.56
N LEU A 288 17.20 25.79 44.49
CA LEU A 288 17.42 25.09 43.22
C LEU A 288 16.22 25.22 42.28
N GLN A 289 16.51 25.35 40.99
CA GLN A 289 15.52 25.46 39.93
C GLN A 289 14.62 24.22 39.86
N VAL A 290 13.33 24.44 39.68
CA VAL A 290 12.33 23.37 39.59
C VAL A 290 12.24 22.90 38.15
N TYR A 291 12.59 21.64 37.89
CA TYR A 291 12.32 21.01 36.59
C TYR A 291 10.83 20.80 36.37
N CYS A 292 10.42 20.62 35.13
CA CYS A 292 9.07 20.18 34.80
C CYS A 292 9.08 19.29 33.55
N VAL A 293 8.06 18.45 33.44
CA VAL A 293 7.82 17.60 32.28
C VAL A 293 6.33 17.57 31.97
N VAL A 294 5.97 17.66 30.70
CA VAL A 294 4.61 17.39 30.24
C VAL A 294 4.57 15.98 29.68
N CYS A 295 3.63 15.21 30.19
CA CYS A 295 3.49 13.78 29.95
C CYS A 295 2.12 13.46 29.35
N SER A 296 2.02 12.34 28.64
CA SER A 296 0.77 11.88 28.07
C SER A 296 0.57 10.36 28.17
N LYS A 297 -0.70 9.91 28.15
CA LYS A 297 -1.10 8.50 28.27
C LYS A 297 -2.43 8.15 27.60
#